data_AF-A0A2M8LS62-F1
#
_entry.id   AF-A0A2M8LS62-F1
#
_cell.length_a   1.000
_cell.length_b   1.000
_cell.length_c   1.000
_cell.angle_alpha   90.00
_cell.angle_beta   90.00
_cell.angle_gamma   90.00
#
_symmetry.space_group_name_H-M   'P 1'
#
loop_
_entity.id
_entity.type
_entity.pdbx_description
1 polymer ?
#
loop_
_entity_poly.entity_id
_entity_poly.type
_entity_poly.pdbx_seq_one_letter_code
_entity_poly.pdbx_strand_id
1 'polypeptide(L)' 'NTLFAKVLELLRERDAEDIKVFGGGIIPEGDIPSLKAQGVAEIFTPGAPTGQVVEWVRSHVGSVAA' A
#
# COMPACT_ATOMS: atom_id res chain seq x y z
N ASN A 1 7.01 9.52 -6.03
CA ASN A 1 5.88 9.78 -5.08
C ASN A 1 6.40 9.82 -3.63
N THR A 2 6.21 10.93 -2.89
CA THR A 2 6.79 11.16 -1.55
C THR A 2 5.88 10.77 -0.38
N LEU A 3 4.57 10.59 -0.62
CA LEU A 3 3.60 10.42 0.48
C LEU A 3 3.64 9.01 1.05
N PHE A 4 3.70 7.97 0.21
CA PHE A 4 3.87 6.60 0.68
C PHE A 4 5.16 6.42 1.48
N ALA A 5 6.26 6.98 0.97
CA ALA A 5 7.56 6.96 1.65
C ALA A 5 7.46 7.58 3.06
N LYS A 6 6.77 8.73 3.18
CA LYS A 6 6.62 9.39 4.49
C LYS A 6 5.74 8.59 5.46
N VAL A 7 4.68 7.95 4.98
CA VAL A 7 3.82 7.10 5.82
C VAL A 7 4.62 5.89 6.33
N LEU A 8 5.35 5.21 5.44
CA LEU A 8 6.18 4.06 5.80
C LEU A 8 7.28 4.43 6.80
N GLU A 9 7.93 5.59 6.61
CA GLU A 9 8.91 6.11 7.57
C GLU A 9 8.28 6.34 8.95
N LEU A 10 7.12 7.00 9.02
CA LEU A 10 6.43 7.30 10.27
C LEU A 10 5.94 6.05 11.01
N LEU A 11 5.57 4.99 10.28
CA LEU A 11 5.22 3.69 10.85
C LEU A 11 6.45 3.02 11.46
N ARG A 12 7.58 3.02 10.74
CA ARG A 12 8.86 2.49 11.25
C ARG A 12 9.34 3.24 12.49
N GLU A 13 9.21 4.56 12.53
CA GLU A 13 9.52 5.37 13.72
C GLU A 13 8.67 5.03 14.96
N ARG A 14 7.54 4.35 14.78
CA ARG A 14 6.59 3.97 15.83
C ARG A 14 6.56 2.47 16.09
N ASP A 15 7.55 1.73 15.59
CA ASP A 15 7.61 0.27 15.68
C ASP A 15 6.34 -0.43 15.15
N ALA A 16 5.70 0.16 14.13
CA ALA A 16 4.41 -0.27 13.57
C ALA A 16 4.52 -0.77 12.11
N GLU A 17 5.63 -1.44 11.80
CA GLU A 17 5.90 -1.99 10.46
C GLU A 17 5.01 -3.20 10.10
N ASP A 18 4.27 -3.73 11.06
CA ASP A 18 3.23 -4.74 10.86
C ASP A 18 2.00 -4.19 10.12
N ILE A 19 1.81 -2.86 10.13
CA ILE A 19 0.73 -2.19 9.41
C ILE A 19 1.04 -2.15 7.91
N LYS A 20 0.22 -2.86 7.12
CA LYS A 20 0.33 -2.85 5.66
C LYS A 20 -0.16 -1.53 5.06
N VAL A 21 0.68 -0.89 4.25
CA VAL A 21 0.31 0.30 3.48
C VAL A 21 0.02 -0.08 2.03
N PHE A 22 -1.19 0.18 1.57
CA PHE A 22 -1.58 0.10 0.16
C PHE A 22 -2.31 1.37 -0.24
N GLY A 23 -2.48 1.61 -1.54
CA GLY A 23 -3.27 2.75 -1.98
C GLY A 23 -3.41 2.85 -3.48
N GLY A 24 -3.74 4.04 -3.97
CA GLY A 24 -3.98 4.24 -5.39
C GLY A 24 -4.05 5.70 -5.79
N GLY A 25 -4.34 5.95 -7.07
CA GLY A 25 -4.39 7.27 -7.67
C GLY A 25 -3.59 7.33 -8.97
N ILE A 26 -3.40 8.55 -9.49
CA ILE A 26 -2.62 8.78 -10.71
C ILE A 26 -1.12 8.70 -10.35
N ILE A 27 -0.54 7.51 -10.51
CA ILE A 27 0.86 7.22 -10.20
C ILE A 27 1.58 6.84 -11.51
N PRO A 28 2.73 7.45 -11.83
CA PRO A 28 3.52 7.05 -13.00
C PRO A 28 3.93 5.59 -12.92
N GLU A 29 3.82 4.83 -14.02
CA GLU A 29 4.16 3.41 -14.05
C GLU A 29 5.61 3.13 -13.61
N GLY A 30 6.54 4.03 -13.95
CA GLY A 30 7.94 3.94 -13.53
C GLY A 30 8.18 4.12 -12.02
N ASP A 31 7.26 4.76 -11.30
CA ASP A 31 7.36 4.95 -9.84
C ASP A 31 6.93 3.68 -9.08
N ILE A 32 6.06 2.84 -9.67
CA ILE A 32 5.45 1.68 -9.00
C ILE A 32 6.50 0.67 -8.50
N PRO A 33 7.50 0.23 -9.29
CA PRO A 33 8.51 -0.69 -8.79
C PRO A 33 9.29 -0.16 -7.58
N SER A 34 9.62 1.15 -7.59
CA SER A 34 10.32 1.80 -6.48
C SER A 34 9.45 1.86 -5.22
N LEU A 35 8.17 2.18 -5.37
CA LEU A 35 7.23 2.20 -4.24
C LEU A 35 7.04 0.82 -3.62
N LYS A 36 6.91 -0.23 -4.45
CA LYS A 36 6.83 -1.61 -3.95
C LYS A 36 8.12 -2.03 -3.23
N ALA A 37 9.29 -1.67 -3.76
CA ALA A 37 10.58 -1.93 -3.12
C ALA A 37 10.74 -1.22 -1.76
N GLN A 38 10.08 -0.07 -1.58
CA GLN A 38 10.07 0.67 -0.30
C GLN A 38 9.12 0.07 0.75
N GLY A 39 8.25 -0.89 0.38
CA GLY A 39 7.32 -1.54 1.30
C GLY A 39 5.84 -1.22 1.07
N VAL A 40 5.48 -0.50 0.01
CA VAL A 40 4.07 -0.38 -0.39
C VAL A 40 3.56 -1.73 -0.86
N ALA A 41 2.54 -2.26 -0.18
CA ALA A 41 2.00 -3.58 -0.41
C ALA A 41 1.29 -3.72 -1.76
N GLU A 42 0.50 -2.70 -2.16
CA GLU A 42 -0.15 -2.67 -3.47
C GLU A 42 -0.52 -1.25 -3.91
N ILE A 43 -0.56 -1.05 -5.23
CA ILE A 43 -0.96 0.20 -5.88
C ILE A 43 -2.07 -0.06 -6.90
N PHE A 44 -3.18 0.63 -6.74
CA PHE A 44 -4.31 0.62 -7.67
C PHE A 44 -4.34 1.90 -8.51
N THR A 45 -4.17 1.77 -9.83
CA THR A 45 -4.19 2.88 -10.78
C THR A 45 -5.62 3.17 -11.26
N PRO A 46 -5.87 4.30 -11.95
CA PRO A 46 -7.21 4.64 -12.44
C PRO A 46 -7.78 3.53 -13.33
N GLY A 47 -9.05 3.21 -13.12
CA GLY A 47 -9.73 2.12 -13.83
C GLY A 47 -9.69 0.77 -13.11
N ALA A 48 -8.92 0.63 -12.01
CA ALA A 48 -8.98 -0.56 -11.16
C ALA A 48 -10.41 -0.79 -10.63
N PRO A 49 -11.03 -1.96 -10.88
CA PRO A 49 -12.36 -2.25 -10.36
C PRO A 49 -12.35 -2.29 -8.83
N THR A 50 -13.34 -1.68 -8.19
CA THR A 50 -13.45 -1.73 -6.72
C THR A 50 -13.51 -3.17 -6.19
N GLY A 51 -14.11 -4.09 -6.95
CA GLY A 51 -14.11 -5.52 -6.61
C GLY A 51 -12.70 -6.12 -6.48
N GLN A 52 -11.77 -5.73 -7.37
CA GLN A 52 -10.38 -6.16 -7.32
C GLN A 52 -9.68 -5.63 -6.06
N VAL A 53 -9.94 -4.37 -5.69
CA VAL A 53 -9.40 -3.77 -4.45
C VAL A 53 -9.92 -4.53 -3.23
N VAL A 54 -11.22 -4.82 -3.18
CA VAL A 54 -11.85 -5.56 -2.07
C VAL A 54 -11.28 -6.98 -1.95
N GLU A 55 -11.14 -7.69 -3.08
CA GLU A 55 -10.56 -9.03 -3.10
C GLU A 55 -9.10 -9.03 -2.62
N TRP A 56 -8.31 -8.05 -3.05
CA TRP A 56 -6.95 -7.88 -2.58
C TRP A 56 -6.91 -7.62 -1.06
N VAL A 57 -7.74 -6.71 -0.55
CA VAL A 57 -7.79 -6.42 0.90
C VAL A 57 -8.14 -7.68 1.70
N ARG A 58 -9.17 -8.43 1.28
CA ARG A 58 -9.59 -9.67 1.96
C ARG A 58 -8.51 -10.75 1.99
N SER A 59 -7.66 -10.81 0.97
CA SER A 59 -6.59 -11.82 0.86
C SER A 59 -5.28 -11.40 1.54
N HIS A 60 -5.04 -10.09 1.70
CA HIS A 60 -3.74 -9.57 2.16
C HIS A 60 -3.78 -8.92 3.54
N VAL A 61 -4.95 -8.47 4.00
CA VAL A 61 -5.14 -7.85 5.31
C VAL A 61 -5.99 -8.80 6.15
N GLY A 62 -5.33 -9.52 7.05
CA GLY A 62 -5.99 -10.48 7.94
C GLY A 62 -6.86 -9.79 9.00
N SER A 63 -7.74 -10.57 9.64
CA SER A 63 -8.48 -10.14 10.85
C SER A 63 -7.50 -9.64 11.90
N VAL A 64 -7.87 -8.54 12.57
CA VAL A 64 -7.17 -8.05 13.76
C VAL A 64 -7.03 -9.23 14.73
N ALA A 65 -5.79 -9.51 15.16
CA ALA A 65 -5.57 -10.42 16.28
C ALA A 65 -6.31 -9.82 17.49
N ALA A 66 -7.29 -10.55 18.01
CA ALA A 66 -8.08 -10.15 19.17
C ALA A 66 -7.22 -10.01 20.42
#